data_AF-A0A6G1SBK4-F1
#
_entry.id   AF-A0A6G1SBK4-F1
#
_cell.length_a   1.000
_cell.length_b   1.000
_cell.length_c   1.000
_cell.angle_alpha   90.00
_cell.angle_beta   90.00
_cell.angle_gamma   90.00
#
_symmetry.space_group_name_H-M   'P 1'
#
loop_
_entity.id
_entity.type
_entity.pdbx_description
1 polymer ?
#
loop_
_entity_poly.entity_id
_entity_poly.type
_entity_poly.pdbx_seq_one_letter_code
_entity_poly.pdbx_strand_id
1 'polypeptide(L)'
;TVHSHISTSSSPAKMATPRIGMTVRSFSSSSAVRQAMVKPPIQIFGLEGRYATALFSGASKQKTLDAVEKDLTGLQSQLKNDPKLIDYLLNPSIKKTVKIAAIQAAA
;
A
#
# COMPACT_ATOMS: atom_id res chain seq x y z
N THR A 1 -30.18 -61.89 -2.94
CA THR A 1 -29.28 -60.90 -2.32
C THR A 1 -29.82 -59.52 -2.60
N VAL A 2 -30.36 -58.70 -1.71
CA VAL A 2 -30.61 -58.67 -0.27
C VAL A 2 -31.74 -57.63 -0.12
N HIS A 3 -32.71 -57.89 0.77
CA HIS A 3 -33.50 -56.96 1.63
C HIS A 3 -33.68 -55.49 1.18
N SER A 4 -34.81 -54.80 1.34
CA SER A 4 -35.98 -54.94 2.22
C SER A 4 -36.83 -53.67 2.07
N HIS A 5 -38.15 -53.77 2.28
CA HIS A 5 -38.98 -53.02 3.25
C HIS A 5 -38.49 -51.60 3.69
N ILE A 6 -39.28 -50.55 3.94
CA ILE A 6 -40.72 -50.27 4.12
C ILE A 6 -40.80 -48.79 4.61
N SER A 7 -41.92 -48.12 4.35
CA SER A 7 -42.54 -47.06 5.17
C SER A 7 -42.03 -45.62 5.31
N THR A 8 -43.02 -44.75 5.07
CA THR A 8 -43.51 -43.64 5.93
C THR A 8 -42.85 -42.27 5.88
N SER A 9 -43.66 -41.32 5.40
CA SER A 9 -44.17 -40.18 6.16
C SER A 9 -43.94 -38.84 5.47
N SER A 10 -45.06 -38.18 5.20
CA SER A 10 -45.18 -36.78 4.86
C SER A 10 -44.41 -35.91 5.84
N SER A 11 -43.54 -35.03 5.32
CA SER A 11 -43.03 -33.88 6.08
C SER A 11 -43.02 -32.63 5.19
N PRO A 12 -43.37 -31.47 5.76
CA PRO A 12 -43.82 -30.30 5.03
C PRO A 12 -42.68 -29.53 4.37
N ALA A 13 -42.96 -28.95 3.21
CA ALA A 13 -42.11 -27.97 2.56
C ALA A 13 -41.92 -26.73 3.48
N LYS A 14 -40.76 -26.64 4.13
CA LYS A 14 -40.32 -25.43 4.82
C LYS A 14 -39.59 -24.54 3.82
N MET A 15 -40.33 -23.57 3.29
CA MET A 15 -39.79 -22.42 2.55
C MET A 15 -38.82 -21.64 3.45
N ALA A 16 -37.53 -21.66 3.13
CA ALA A 16 -36.53 -20.81 3.77
C ALA A 16 -36.50 -19.45 3.04
N THR A 17 -37.01 -18.42 3.70
CA THR A 17 -36.86 -17.03 3.28
C THR A 17 -35.37 -16.65 3.28
N PRO A 18 -34.84 -16.00 2.22
CA PRO A 18 -33.47 -15.51 2.25
C PRO A 18 -33.44 -14.36 3.24
N ARG A 19 -32.77 -14.57 4.39
CA ARG A 19 -32.36 -13.45 5.22
C ARG A 19 -31.43 -12.58 4.39
N ILE A 20 -31.87 -11.39 4.02
CA ILE A 20 -31.03 -10.34 3.46
C ILE A 20 -30.03 -9.96 4.57
N GLY A 21 -28.94 -10.71 4.66
CA GLY A 21 -27.78 -10.33 5.43
C GLY A 21 -27.23 -9.06 4.78
N MET A 22 -27.33 -7.95 5.51
CA MET A 22 -26.79 -6.67 5.10
C MET A 22 -25.27 -6.84 4.91
N THR A 23 -24.85 -7.06 3.66
CA THR A 23 -23.43 -7.02 3.28
C THR A 23 -22.99 -5.57 3.43
N VAL A 24 -22.40 -5.27 4.58
CA VAL A 24 -21.71 -4.00 4.81
C VAL A 24 -20.59 -3.93 3.77
N ARG A 25 -20.57 -2.86 2.98
CA ARG A 25 -19.53 -2.61 2.00
C ARG A 25 -18.22 -2.42 2.77
N SER A 26 -17.43 -3.47 2.90
CA SER A 26 -16.06 -3.37 3.39
C SER A 26 -15.26 -2.61 2.35
N PHE A 27 -14.76 -1.43 2.70
CA PHE A 27 -13.81 -0.73 1.84
C PHE A 27 -12.55 -1.60 1.78
N SER A 28 -12.27 -2.19 0.62
CA SER A 28 -11.06 -2.97 0.34
C SER A 28 -9.81 -2.11 0.49
N SER A 29 -9.39 -1.87 1.72
CA SER A 29 -8.00 -1.57 2.05
C SER A 29 -7.35 -2.91 2.34
N SER A 30 -6.85 -3.58 1.29
CA SER A 30 -6.24 -4.91 1.39
C SER A 30 -5.24 -4.96 2.54
N SER A 31 -5.62 -5.64 3.62
CA SER A 31 -4.79 -5.89 4.79
C SER A 31 -3.44 -6.49 4.42
N ALA A 32 -3.38 -7.28 3.34
CA ALA A 32 -2.16 -7.87 2.78
C ALA A 32 -1.04 -6.85 2.48
N VAL A 33 -1.37 -5.65 1.98
CA VAL A 33 -0.36 -4.60 1.70
C VAL A 33 0.24 -4.05 3.00
N ARG A 34 -0.58 -3.99 4.07
CA ARG A 34 -0.14 -3.53 5.39
C ARG A 34 0.68 -4.57 6.16
N GLN A 35 0.48 -5.87 5.92
CA GLN A 35 1.17 -6.95 6.64
C GLN A 35 2.64 -7.11 6.24
N ALA A 36 3.03 -6.67 5.05
CA ALA A 36 4.41 -6.78 4.59
C ALA A 36 5.29 -5.60 5.02
N MET A 37 4.74 -4.53 5.62
CA MET A 37 5.54 -3.35 5.97
C MET A 37 6.06 -3.42 7.40
N VAL A 38 7.37 -3.19 7.57
CA VAL A 38 7.96 -2.98 8.90
C VAL A 38 7.36 -1.70 9.46
N LYS A 39 6.67 -1.81 10.60
CA LYS A 39 6.06 -0.65 11.26
C LYS A 39 7.18 0.24 11.81
N PRO A 40 7.27 1.52 11.40
CA PRO A 40 8.24 2.44 11.96
C PRO A 40 7.91 2.69 13.44
N PRO A 41 8.93 2.95 14.29
CA PRO A 41 8.75 3.17 15.72
C PRO A 41 7.88 4.39 16.03
N ILE A 42 7.90 5.40 15.15
CA ILE A 42 7.01 6.55 15.19
C ILE A 42 6.12 6.49 13.96
N GLN A 43 4.81 6.52 14.18
CA GLN A 43 3.82 6.55 13.11
C GLN A 43 3.71 7.98 12.55
N ILE A 44 3.98 8.12 11.26
CA ILE A 44 3.92 9.39 10.54
C ILE A 44 2.69 9.33 9.63
N PHE A 45 1.80 10.31 9.72
CA PHE A 45 0.54 10.33 8.97
C PHE A 45 0.62 11.24 7.74
N GLY A 46 -0.39 11.15 6.87
CA GLY A 46 -0.45 11.92 5.61
C GLY A 46 0.19 11.20 4.42
N LEU A 47 0.34 11.93 3.31
CA LEU A 47 0.97 11.41 2.09
C LEU A 47 2.48 11.21 2.29
N GLU A 48 3.15 12.22 2.83
CA GLU A 48 4.58 12.18 3.16
C GLU A 48 4.92 11.05 4.13
N GLY A 49 4.08 10.85 5.17
CA GLY A 49 4.25 9.76 6.14
C GLY A 49 4.14 8.37 5.52
N ARG A 50 3.31 8.20 4.47
CA ARG A 50 3.21 6.94 3.72
C ARG A 50 4.47 6.67 2.91
N TYR A 51 5.02 7.67 2.24
CA TYR A 51 6.30 7.54 1.51
C TYR A 51 7.45 7.23 2.47
N ALA A 52 7.55 7.94 3.58
CA ALA A 52 8.57 7.71 4.61
C ALA A 52 8.47 6.29 5.20
N THR A 53 7.26 5.85 5.57
CA THR A 53 7.02 4.51 6.11
C THR A 53 7.36 3.41 5.10
N ALA A 54 7.06 3.61 3.80
CA ALA A 54 7.41 2.66 2.75
C ALA A 54 8.91 2.54 2.53
N LEU A 55 9.60 3.66 2.47
CA LEU A 55 11.06 3.71 2.34
C LEU A 55 11.73 3.06 3.57
N PHE A 56 11.31 3.42 4.79
CA PHE A 56 11.82 2.81 6.03
C PHE A 56 11.60 1.30 6.04
N SER A 57 10.42 0.83 5.62
CA SER A 57 10.15 -0.59 5.53
C SER A 57 11.01 -1.29 4.47
N GLY A 58 11.31 -0.65 3.34
CA GLY A 58 12.16 -1.21 2.30
C GLY A 58 13.61 -1.31 2.75
N ALA A 59 14.14 -0.23 3.32
CA ALA A 59 15.51 -0.14 3.81
C ALA A 59 15.76 -1.03 5.04
N SER A 60 14.79 -1.13 5.96
CA SER A 60 14.88 -2.03 7.13
C SER A 60 15.00 -3.49 6.73
N LYS A 61 14.26 -3.93 5.71
CA LYS A 61 14.36 -5.30 5.19
C LYS A 61 15.70 -5.58 4.52
N GLN A 62 16.25 -4.58 3.84
CA GLN A 62 17.52 -4.65 3.13
C GLN A 62 18.73 -4.36 4.03
N LYS A 63 18.51 -3.94 5.28
CA LYS A 63 19.55 -3.50 6.24
C LYS A 63 20.42 -2.35 5.73
N THR A 64 19.84 -1.45 4.93
CA THR A 64 20.55 -0.32 4.29
C THR A 64 20.14 1.03 4.87
N LEU A 65 19.78 1.09 6.16
CA LEU A 65 19.24 2.30 6.80
C LEU A 65 20.25 3.47 6.78
N ASP A 66 21.51 3.24 7.13
CA ASP A 66 22.55 4.28 7.17
C ASP A 66 22.84 4.88 5.78
N ALA A 67 22.78 4.06 4.73
CA ALA A 67 23.01 4.52 3.37
C ALA A 67 21.87 5.44 2.91
N VAL A 68 20.62 5.03 3.15
CA VAL A 68 19.45 5.81 2.76
C VAL A 68 19.37 7.13 3.54
N GLU A 69 19.78 7.16 4.81
CA GLU A 69 19.88 8.40 5.58
C GLU A 69 20.88 9.40 4.98
N LYS A 70 22.06 8.91 4.58
CA LYS A 70 23.09 9.73 3.91
C LYS A 70 22.58 10.27 2.58
N ASP A 71 21.92 9.44 1.77
CA ASP A 71 21.36 9.85 0.48
C ASP A 71 20.28 10.93 0.66
N LEU A 72 19.37 10.77 1.62
CA LEU A 72 18.34 11.78 1.91
C LEU A 72 18.95 13.11 2.40
N THR A 73 19.98 13.04 3.23
CA THR A 73 20.71 14.23 3.70
C THR A 73 21.45 14.92 2.57
N GLY A 74 22.09 14.13 1.69
CA GLY A 74 22.75 14.60 0.47
C GLY A 74 21.78 15.32 -0.45
N LEU A 75 20.67 14.68 -0.79
CA LEU A 75 19.61 15.26 -1.61
C LEU A 75 19.06 16.55 -1.00
N GLN A 76 18.79 16.57 0.31
CA GLN A 76 18.32 17.79 0.98
C GLN A 76 19.34 18.94 0.88
N SER A 77 20.64 18.63 1.01
CA SER A 77 21.69 19.63 0.87
C SER A 77 21.78 20.17 -0.56
N GLN A 78 21.72 19.30 -1.57
CA GLN A 78 21.74 19.69 -2.99
C GLN A 78 20.54 20.58 -3.33
N LEU A 79 19.36 20.22 -2.84
CA LEU A 79 18.15 21.01 -3.04
C LEU A 79 18.24 22.40 -2.42
N LYS A 80 18.86 22.52 -1.23
CA LYS A 80 19.06 23.82 -0.57
C LYS A 80 20.12 24.68 -1.25
N ASN A 81 21.17 24.05 -1.77
CA ASN A 81 22.31 24.74 -2.39
C ASN A 81 22.01 25.22 -3.82
N ASP A 82 21.15 24.51 -4.56
CA ASP A 82 20.76 24.90 -5.92
C ASP A 82 19.28 25.33 -6.01
N PRO A 83 18.98 26.63 -5.89
CA PRO A 83 17.62 27.13 -6.02
C PRO A 83 17.04 26.95 -7.44
N LYS A 84 17.88 26.81 -8.47
CA LYS A 84 17.40 26.57 -9.85
C LYS A 84 16.85 25.16 -10.00
N LEU A 85 17.41 24.20 -9.25
CA LEU A 85 16.90 22.83 -9.23
C LEU A 85 15.50 22.76 -8.62
N ILE A 86 15.24 23.51 -7.54
CA ILE A 86 13.89 23.62 -6.95
C ILE A 86 12.92 24.20 -7.98
N ASP A 87 13.28 25.32 -8.63
CA ASP A 87 12.40 25.96 -9.61
C ASP A 87 12.09 25.02 -10.79
N TYR A 88 13.10 24.29 -11.29
CA TYR A 88 12.92 23.26 -12.31
C TYR A 88 11.94 22.15 -11.88
N LEU A 89 12.02 21.68 -10.64
CA LEU A 89 11.13 20.65 -10.12
C LEU A 89 9.70 21.14 -9.91
N LEU A 90 9.52 22.40 -9.48
CA LEU A 90 8.19 22.99 -9.25
C LEU A 90 7.51 23.49 -10.53
N ASN A 91 8.28 23.80 -11.58
CA ASN A 91 7.75 24.36 -12.81
C ASN A 91 6.79 23.39 -13.53
N PRO A 92 5.49 23.70 -13.68
CA PRO A 92 4.51 22.80 -14.29
C PRO A 92 4.61 22.71 -15.82
N SER A 93 5.32 23.63 -16.48
CA SER A 93 5.50 23.66 -17.94
C SER A 93 6.49 22.61 -18.43
N ILE A 94 7.36 22.11 -17.55
CA ILE A 94 8.36 21.09 -17.88
C ILE A 94 7.70 19.72 -17.85
N LYS A 95 7.81 18.98 -18.96
CA LYS A 95 7.21 17.65 -19.10
C LYS A 95 7.77 16.69 -18.05
N LYS A 96 6.87 15.88 -17.47
CA LYS A 96 7.21 14.87 -16.44
C LYS A 96 8.33 13.91 -16.89
N THR A 97 8.33 13.51 -18.16
CA THR A 97 9.34 12.61 -18.73
C THR A 97 10.75 13.19 -18.63
N VAL A 98 10.90 14.50 -18.85
CA VAL A 98 12.18 15.19 -18.77
C VAL A 98 12.64 15.31 -17.31
N LYS A 99 11.71 15.54 -16.37
CA LYS A 99 12.01 15.55 -14.93
C LYS A 99 12.48 14.17 -14.44
N ILE A 100 11.84 13.09 -14.89
CA ILE A 100 12.24 11.72 -14.54
C ILE A 100 13.63 11.41 -15.07
N ALA A 101 13.91 11.73 -16.34
CA ALA A 101 15.22 11.50 -16.94
C ALA A 101 16.33 12.27 -16.20
N ALA A 102 16.07 13.52 -15.82
CA ALA A 102 17.02 14.32 -15.06
C ALA A 102 17.33 13.73 -13.66
N ILE A 103 16.31 13.23 -12.97
CA ILE A 103 16.48 12.59 -11.64
C ILE A 103 17.24 11.27 -11.77
N GLN A 104 16.95 10.47 -12.81
CA GLN A 104 17.66 9.21 -13.06
C GLN A 104 19.13 9.41 -13.42
N ALA A 105 19.47 10.49 -14.13
CA ALA A 105 20.85 10.82 -14.46
C ALA A 105 21.67 11.33 -13.26
N ALA A 106 20.99 11.80 -12.21
CA ALA A 106 21.62 12.31 -10.99
C ALA A 106 21.74 11.24 -9.87
N ALA A 107 21.14 10.07 -10.07
CA ALA A 107 21.19 8.91 -9.17
C ALA A 107 22.33 7.96 -9.58
#